data_AF-A0A7S0YWM4-F1
#
_entry.id   AF-A0A7S0YWM4-F1
#
_cell.length_a   1.000
_cell.length_b   1.000
_cell.length_c   1.000
_cell.angle_alpha   90.00
_cell.angle_beta   90.00
_cell.angle_gamma   90.00
#
_symmetry.space_group_name_H-M   'P 1'
#
loop_
_entity.id
_entity.type
_entity.pdbx_description
1 polymer ?
#
loop_
_entity_poly.entity_id
_entity_poly.type
_entity_poly.pdbx_seq_one_letter_code
_entity_poly.pdbx_strand_id
1 'polypeptide(L)'
;GFEARHVHDWTDHVWTEVWSEEKGRWIHMDPCENAWDTPLVYSEGWGKKLTYCIAFSKDQVVDVTPRYSRRYNECLSRRTQCPEAWLADHLRTLRQASLSRVPPARRRVLEARWEEERRELAPRNIEDRATSWETGVPLPGRQSGSAAWR
;
A
#
# COMPACT_ATOMS: atom_id res chain seq x y z
N GLY A 1 -3.11 6.88 20.27
CA GLY A 1 -2.31 5.88 19.55
C GLY A 1 -2.27 6.25 18.08
N PHE A 2 -1.29 5.73 17.33
CA PHE A 2 -1.18 5.96 15.89
C PHE A 2 -2.35 5.38 15.12
N GLU A 3 -2.70 6.01 14.00
CA GLU A 3 -3.56 5.38 13.00
C GLU A 3 -2.71 4.44 12.15
N ALA A 4 -3.10 3.17 12.12
CA ALA A 4 -2.34 2.13 11.49
C ALA A 4 -3.22 1.25 10.59
N ARG A 5 -2.60 0.65 9.58
CA ARG A 5 -3.20 -0.39 8.76
C ARG A 5 -2.33 -1.64 8.80
N HIS A 6 -2.96 -2.80 8.85
CA HIS A 6 -2.31 -4.05 8.48
C HIS A 6 -2.33 -4.18 6.96
N VAL A 7 -1.18 -4.39 6.33
CA VAL A 7 -1.11 -4.63 4.89
C VAL A 7 -0.81 -6.10 4.66
N HIS A 8 -1.65 -6.73 3.86
CA HIS A 8 -1.51 -8.12 3.47
C HIS A 8 -1.11 -8.20 1.99
N ASP A 9 0.05 -8.78 1.74
CA ASP A 9 0.54 -9.11 0.40
C ASP A 9 0.29 -10.59 0.11
N TRP A 10 -0.51 -10.85 -0.93
CA TRP A 10 -0.88 -12.19 -1.38
C TRP A 10 0.30 -13.04 -1.87
N THR A 11 1.50 -12.46 -1.98
CA THR A 11 2.75 -13.17 -2.23
C THR A 11 3.51 -13.50 -0.94
N ASP A 12 2.77 -13.83 0.12
CA ASP A 12 3.26 -14.34 1.41
C ASP A 12 4.16 -13.34 2.17
N HIS A 13 3.66 -12.11 2.36
CA HIS A 13 4.29 -11.15 3.27
C HIS A 13 3.24 -10.22 3.91
N VAL A 14 3.58 -9.62 5.05
CA VAL A 14 2.72 -8.68 5.75
C VAL A 14 3.56 -7.57 6.36
N TRP A 15 2.99 -6.37 6.44
CA TRP A 15 3.62 -5.21 7.09
C TRP A 15 2.56 -4.24 7.60
N THR A 16 2.99 -3.04 8.03
CA THR A 16 2.11 -2.00 8.57
C THR A 16 2.21 -0.72 7.74
N GLU A 17 1.10 0.01 7.60
CA GLU A 17 1.14 1.43 7.22
C GLU A 17 0.76 2.29 8.42
N VAL A 18 1.42 3.44 8.60
CA VAL A 18 1.08 4.41 9.65
C VAL A 18 0.82 5.78 9.04
N TRP A 19 -0.26 6.44 9.45
CA TRP A 19 -0.54 7.81 9.01
C TRP A 19 0.47 8.78 9.64
N SER A 20 1.17 9.55 8.79
CA SER A 20 2.02 10.65 9.24
C SER A 20 1.29 11.97 9.05
N GLU A 21 1.01 12.67 10.16
CA GLU A 21 0.42 14.02 10.09
C GLU A 21 1.40 15.03 9.47
N GLU A 22 2.70 14.87 9.72
CA GLU A 22 3.76 15.73 9.16
C GLU A 22 3.84 15.62 7.63
N LYS A 23 3.79 14.39 7.10
CA LYS A 23 3.86 14.13 5.65
C LYS A 23 2.51 14.17 4.96
N GLY A 24 1.41 14.20 5.73
CA GLY A 24 0.04 14.18 5.21
C GLY A 24 -0.30 12.93 4.38
N ARG A 25 0.35 11.78 4.65
CA ARG A 25 0.11 10.52 3.93
C ARG A 25 0.39 9.26 4.76
N TRP A 26 0.00 8.12 4.22
CA TRP A 26 0.38 6.81 4.76
C TRP A 26 1.85 6.51 4.49
N ILE A 27 2.53 6.04 5.52
CA ILE A 27 3.94 5.68 5.50
C ILE A 27 4.06 4.17 5.62
N HIS A 28 4.79 3.57 4.69
CA HIS A 28 5.18 2.17 4.77
C HIS A 28 6.06 1.92 6.01
N MET A 29 5.74 0.89 6.79
CA MET A 29 6.53 0.43 7.93
C MET A 29 6.61 -1.09 7.93
N ASP A 30 7.81 -1.62 7.76
CA ASP A 30 8.10 -3.05 7.95
C ASP A 30 9.05 -3.25 9.14
N PRO A 31 8.55 -3.72 10.30
CA PRO A 31 9.39 -3.96 11.46
C PRO A 31 10.34 -5.14 11.27
N CYS A 32 10.02 -6.11 10.42
CA CYS A 32 10.89 -7.27 10.14
C CYS A 32 12.16 -6.85 9.38
N GLU A 33 12.07 -5.76 8.62
CA GLU A 33 13.12 -5.26 7.75
C GLU A 33 13.73 -3.94 8.26
N ASN A 34 13.28 -3.46 9.43
CA ASN A 34 13.60 -2.12 9.96
C ASN A 34 13.43 -1.01 8.89
N ALA A 35 12.38 -1.13 8.07
CA ALA A 35 12.17 -0.28 6.91
C ALA A 35 11.11 0.79 7.20
N TRP A 36 11.46 2.05 6.97
CA TRP A 36 10.59 3.21 7.09
C TRP A 36 10.45 3.90 5.74
N ASP A 37 9.22 4.15 5.31
CA ASP A 37 8.89 4.91 4.09
C ASP A 37 9.58 4.40 2.81
N THR A 38 9.83 3.09 2.77
CA THR A 38 10.54 2.40 1.68
C THR A 38 9.63 1.38 0.97
N PRO A 39 8.53 1.80 0.32
CA PRO A 39 7.51 0.88 -0.19
C PRO A 39 8.01 0.00 -1.36
N LEU A 40 9.06 0.40 -2.07
CA LEU A 40 9.58 -0.39 -3.19
C LEU A 40 10.57 -1.49 -2.78
N VAL A 41 10.85 -1.65 -1.48
CA VAL A 41 11.78 -2.69 -1.00
C VAL A 41 11.38 -4.08 -1.49
N TYR A 42 10.08 -4.36 -1.62
CA TYR A 42 9.60 -5.66 -2.07
C TYR A 42 9.73 -5.86 -3.58
N SER A 43 9.23 -4.93 -4.40
CA SER A 43 9.21 -5.12 -5.86
C SER A 43 10.58 -4.91 -6.49
N GLU A 44 11.35 -3.93 -6.01
CA GLU A 44 12.64 -3.56 -6.60
C GLU A 44 13.82 -4.07 -5.76
N GLY A 45 13.72 -4.06 -4.42
CA GLY A 45 14.78 -4.59 -3.56
C GLY A 45 14.86 -6.12 -3.58
N TRP A 46 13.74 -6.80 -3.37
CA TRP A 46 13.67 -8.26 -3.35
C TRP A 46 13.35 -8.87 -4.73
N GLY A 47 12.86 -8.05 -5.67
CA GLY A 47 12.38 -8.55 -6.96
C GLY A 47 11.07 -9.32 -6.90
N LYS A 48 10.24 -9.12 -5.85
CA LYS A 48 8.95 -9.82 -5.72
C LYS A 48 8.02 -9.46 -6.88
N LYS A 49 7.40 -10.49 -7.45
CA LYS A 49 6.33 -10.34 -8.46
C LYS A 49 4.97 -10.15 -7.79
N LEU A 50 4.75 -8.98 -7.21
CA LEU A 50 3.54 -8.66 -6.45
C LEU A 50 2.25 -8.87 -7.26
N THR A 51 1.16 -9.19 -6.56
CA THR A 51 -0.20 -9.36 -7.10
C THR A 51 -1.18 -8.42 -6.39
N TYR A 52 -1.55 -8.72 -5.16
CA TYR A 52 -2.48 -7.94 -4.35
C TYR A 52 -1.81 -7.54 -3.04
N CYS A 53 -1.75 -6.24 -2.75
CA CYS A 53 -1.38 -5.68 -1.46
C CYS A 53 -2.59 -4.90 -0.94
N ILE A 54 -3.31 -5.46 0.03
CA ILE A 54 -4.55 -4.87 0.56
C ILE A 54 -4.32 -4.38 1.98
N ALA A 55 -4.63 -3.12 2.23
CA ALA A 55 -4.50 -2.49 3.53
C ALA A 55 -5.83 -2.49 4.28
N PHE A 56 -5.81 -2.94 5.53
CA PHE A 56 -6.95 -3.05 6.43
C PHE A 56 -6.74 -2.15 7.64
N SER A 57 -7.71 -1.28 7.91
CA SER A 57 -7.76 -0.47 9.14
C SER A 57 -9.15 -0.54 9.76
N LYS A 58 -9.29 0.04 10.95
CA LYS A 58 -10.61 0.22 11.59
C LYS A 58 -11.58 1.09 10.78
N ASP A 59 -11.05 1.94 9.90
CA ASP A 59 -11.80 2.98 9.21
C ASP A 59 -12.04 2.64 7.73
N GLN A 60 -11.18 1.84 7.08
CA GLN A 60 -11.25 1.53 5.65
C GLN A 60 -10.43 0.31 5.23
N VAL A 61 -10.80 -0.27 4.10
CA VAL A 61 -10.03 -1.28 3.36
C VAL A 61 -9.68 -0.71 1.99
N VAL A 62 -8.41 -0.77 1.60
CA VAL A 62 -7.88 -0.10 0.39
C VAL A 62 -6.92 -1.03 -0.34
N ASP A 63 -7.05 -1.12 -1.66
CA ASP A 63 -6.00 -1.70 -2.49
C ASP A 63 -4.84 -0.72 -2.62
N VAL A 64 -3.73 -1.05 -1.98
CA VAL A 64 -2.52 -0.22 -1.92
C VAL A 64 -1.43 -0.74 -2.85
N THR A 65 -1.70 -1.76 -3.68
CA THR A 65 -0.75 -2.37 -4.61
C THR A 65 0.05 -1.36 -5.45
N PRO A 66 -0.55 -0.29 -6.01
CA PRO A 66 0.20 0.70 -6.80
C PRO A 66 1.35 1.38 -6.04
N ARG A 67 1.24 1.50 -4.71
CA ARG A 67 2.31 2.08 -3.87
C ARG A 67 3.57 1.22 -3.85
N TYR A 68 3.40 -0.09 -3.93
CA TYR A 68 4.45 -1.09 -3.72
C TYR A 68 5.06 -1.61 -5.03
N SER A 69 4.67 -1.08 -6.20
CA SER A 69 5.20 -1.52 -7.49
C SER A 69 5.32 -0.38 -8.50
N ARG A 70 6.48 -0.29 -9.18
CA ARG A 70 6.62 0.59 -10.37
C ARG A 70 5.90 0.03 -11.59
N ARG A 71 5.74 -1.29 -11.63
CA ARG A 71 5.25 -2.03 -12.78
C ARG A 71 3.85 -2.53 -12.49
N TYR A 72 2.96 -1.59 -12.17
CA TYR A 72 1.57 -1.93 -11.81
C TYR A 72 0.86 -2.67 -12.95
N ASN A 73 1.13 -2.32 -14.21
CA ASN A 73 0.63 -3.04 -15.39
C ASN A 73 1.05 -4.52 -15.40
N GLU A 74 2.27 -4.84 -14.98
CA GLU A 74 2.69 -6.23 -14.82
C GLU A 74 2.02 -6.91 -13.62
N CYS A 75 1.66 -6.16 -12.57
CA CYS A 75 0.89 -6.71 -11.46
C CYS A 75 -0.51 -7.10 -11.93
N LEU A 76 -1.16 -6.26 -12.73
CA LEU A 76 -2.49 -6.54 -13.32
C LEU A 76 -2.51 -7.85 -14.11
N SER A 77 -1.46 -8.18 -14.88
CA SER A 77 -1.42 -9.44 -15.63
C SER A 77 -1.33 -10.68 -14.74
N ARG A 78 -0.92 -10.54 -13.48
CA ARG A 78 -0.84 -11.62 -12.48
C ARG A 78 -2.05 -11.69 -11.56
N ARG A 79 -2.96 -10.72 -11.62
CA ARG A 79 -4.13 -10.60 -10.74
C ARG A 79 -5.31 -11.38 -11.34
N THR A 80 -5.33 -12.69 -11.09
CA THR A 80 -6.32 -13.62 -11.68
C THR A 80 -7.34 -14.17 -10.67
N GLN A 81 -7.30 -13.74 -9.41
CA GLN A 81 -8.16 -14.29 -8.34
C GLN A 81 -9.58 -13.74 -8.40
N CYS A 82 -9.77 -12.52 -8.92
CA CYS A 82 -11.08 -11.92 -9.15
C CYS A 82 -11.00 -10.83 -10.23
N PRO A 83 -12.13 -10.45 -10.86
CA PRO A 83 -12.17 -9.31 -11.78
C PRO A 83 -11.83 -7.99 -11.07
N GLU A 84 -10.99 -7.15 -11.67
CA GLU A 84 -10.60 -5.86 -11.08
C GLU A 84 -11.79 -4.93 -10.80
N ALA A 85 -12.79 -4.92 -11.69
CA ALA A 85 -14.01 -4.15 -11.48
C ALA A 85 -14.80 -4.63 -10.25
N TRP A 86 -14.85 -5.95 -10.03
CA TRP A 86 -15.50 -6.53 -8.86
C TRP A 86 -14.76 -6.16 -7.59
N LEU A 87 -13.42 -6.26 -7.58
CA LEU A 87 -12.60 -5.91 -6.42
C LEU A 87 -12.76 -4.42 -6.06
N ALA A 88 -12.67 -3.53 -7.05
CA ALA A 88 -12.85 -2.09 -6.84
C ALA A 88 -14.24 -1.76 -6.25
N ASP A 89 -15.29 -2.39 -6.76
CA ASP A 89 -16.66 -2.20 -6.26
C ASP A 89 -16.85 -2.73 -4.84
N HIS A 90 -16.28 -3.90 -4.56
CA HIS A 90 -16.33 -4.53 -3.26
C HIS A 90 -15.60 -3.69 -2.20
N LEU A 91 -14.39 -3.22 -2.49
CA LEU A 91 -13.62 -2.33 -1.61
C LEU A 91 -14.34 -0.99 -1.37
N ARG A 92 -14.96 -0.42 -2.41
CA ARG A 92 -15.79 0.78 -2.30
C ARG A 92 -16.95 0.56 -1.34
N THR A 93 -17.64 -0.57 -1.44
CA THR A 93 -18.76 -0.94 -0.57
C THR A 93 -18.31 -1.11 0.89
N LEU A 94 -17.21 -1.83 1.14
CA LEU A 94 -16.64 -2.01 2.48
C LEU A 94 -16.24 -0.67 3.12
N ARG A 95 -15.63 0.23 2.32
CA ARG A 95 -15.28 1.57 2.79
C ARG A 95 -16.51 2.40 3.13
N GLN A 96 -17.55 2.38 2.31
CA GLN A 96 -18.81 3.09 2.59
C GLN A 96 -19.47 2.57 3.87
N ALA A 97 -19.53 1.25 4.05
CA ALA A 97 -20.04 0.63 5.26
C ALA A 97 -19.25 1.05 6.50
N SER A 98 -17.92 1.10 6.41
CA SER A 98 -17.05 1.54 7.51
C SER A 98 -17.28 3.03 7.84
N LEU A 99 -17.27 3.90 6.83
CA LEU A 99 -17.47 5.35 7.01
C LEU A 99 -18.85 5.71 7.56
N SER A 100 -19.89 4.90 7.29
CA SER A 100 -21.23 5.12 7.83
C SER A 100 -21.28 5.11 9.36
N ARG A 101 -20.34 4.38 10.00
CA ARG A 101 -20.22 4.23 11.45
C ARG A 101 -19.33 5.29 12.10
N VAL A 102 -18.67 6.12 11.29
CA VAL A 102 -17.72 7.14 11.74
C VAL A 102 -18.43 8.49 11.94
N PRO A 103 -18.14 9.24 13.03
CA PRO A 103 -18.71 10.56 13.25
C PRO A 103 -18.44 11.55 12.10
N PRO A 104 -19.34 12.50 11.80
CA PRO A 104 -19.22 13.39 10.63
C PRO A 104 -17.90 14.16 10.54
N ALA A 105 -17.40 14.69 11.66
CA ALA A 105 -16.13 15.43 11.69
C ALA A 105 -14.95 14.55 11.25
N ARG A 106 -14.90 13.31 11.75
CA ARG A 106 -13.85 12.35 11.41
C ARG A 106 -14.00 11.83 9.98
N ARG A 107 -15.24 11.63 9.50
CA ARG A 107 -15.53 11.25 8.11
C ARG A 107 -14.93 12.25 7.11
N ARG A 108 -15.11 13.56 7.34
CA ARG A 108 -14.53 14.62 6.49
C ARG A 108 -13.00 14.51 6.40
N VAL A 109 -12.33 14.24 7.52
CA VAL A 109 -10.88 14.03 7.54
C VAL A 109 -10.49 12.81 6.71
N LEU A 110 -11.16 11.67 6.91
CA LEU A 110 -10.89 10.43 6.17
C LEU A 110 -11.17 10.57 4.66
N GLU A 111 -12.19 11.31 4.27
CA GLU A 111 -12.51 11.60 2.88
C GLU A 111 -11.44 12.49 2.22
N ALA A 112 -10.97 13.53 2.91
CA ALA A 112 -9.87 14.37 2.42
C ALA A 112 -8.56 13.57 2.26
N ARG A 113 -8.21 12.74 3.25
CA ARG A 113 -7.03 11.86 3.19
C ARG A 113 -7.13 10.84 2.06
N TRP A 114 -8.32 10.28 1.84
CA TRP A 114 -8.56 9.35 0.75
C TRP A 114 -8.40 10.01 -0.62
N GLU A 115 -8.86 11.24 -0.79
CA GLU A 115 -8.72 11.93 -2.08
C GLU A 115 -7.26 12.19 -2.42
N GLU A 116 -6.41 12.45 -1.42
CA GLU A 116 -4.96 12.50 -1.59
C GLU A 116 -4.36 11.13 -1.95
N GLU A 117 -4.66 10.10 -1.15
CA GLU A 117 -4.16 8.75 -1.38
C GLU A 117 -4.62 8.19 -2.75
N ARG A 118 -5.83 8.49 -3.19
CA ARG A 118 -6.33 8.08 -4.52
C ARG A 118 -5.50 8.70 -5.64
N ARG A 119 -5.02 9.93 -5.47
CA ARG A 119 -4.12 10.60 -6.43
C ARG A 119 -2.70 10.05 -6.37
N GLU A 120 -2.25 9.62 -5.19
CA GLU A 120 -0.99 8.89 -5.03
C GLU A 120 -1.03 7.52 -5.72
N LEU A 121 -2.11 6.75 -5.49
CA LEU A 121 -2.30 5.38 -5.98
C LEU A 121 -2.77 5.30 -7.44
N ALA A 122 -3.12 6.43 -8.07
CA ALA A 122 -3.45 6.45 -9.48
C ALA A 122 -2.27 5.89 -10.30
N PRO A 123 -2.52 5.01 -11.29
CA PRO A 123 -1.45 4.48 -12.14
C PRO A 123 -0.67 5.63 -12.78
N ARG A 124 0.63 5.73 -12.51
CA ARG A 124 1.54 6.67 -13.19
C ARG A 124 2.45 5.90 -14.12
N ASN A 125 2.81 6.51 -15.25
CA ASN A 125 3.72 5.88 -16.20
C ASN A 125 5.09 5.65 -15.55
N ILE A 126 5.80 4.61 -16.02
CA ILE A 126 7.12 4.20 -15.52
C ILE A 126 8.13 5.36 -15.60
N GLU A 127 7.95 6.26 -16.57
CA GLU A 127 8.83 7.39 -16.87
C GLU A 127 8.69 8.58 -15.90
N ASP A 128 7.60 8.67 -15.14
CA ASP A 128 7.32 9.82 -14.25
C ASP A 128 7.99 9.72 -12.87
N ARG A 129 8.81 8.69 -12.62
CA ARG A 129 9.29 8.38 -11.26
C ARG A 129 10.59 9.10 -10.92
N ALA A 130 10.43 10.35 -10.50
CA ALA A 130 11.10 10.86 -9.31
C ALA A 130 10.08 10.83 -8.17
N THR A 131 9.89 9.67 -7.56
CA THR A 131 9.02 9.58 -6.38
C THR A 131 9.78 10.05 -5.14
N SER A 132 9.12 10.78 -4.22
CA SER A 132 9.78 11.43 -3.06
C SER A 132 10.47 10.48 -2.06
N TRP A 133 10.37 9.16 -2.26
CA TRP A 133 11.06 8.13 -1.49
C TRP A 133 12.42 7.72 -2.11
N GLU A 134 12.80 8.28 -3.26
CA GLU A 134 14.08 8.02 -3.91
C GLU A 134 15.22 8.77 -3.21
N THR A 135 15.96 8.05 -2.37
CA THR A 135 17.19 8.57 -1.74
C THR A 135 18.44 8.35 -2.59
N GLY A 136 18.31 7.73 -3.77
CA GLY A 136 19.46 7.29 -4.59
C GLY A 136 20.26 6.13 -3.98
N VAL A 137 19.82 5.60 -2.84
CA VAL A 137 20.46 4.47 -2.14
C VAL A 137 19.91 3.15 -2.70
N PRO A 138 20.76 2.14 -2.98
CA PRO A 138 20.30 0.80 -3.36
C PRO A 138 19.33 0.25 -2.31
N LEU A 139 18.18 -0.26 -2.76
CA LEU A 139 17.21 -0.90 -1.87
C LEU A 139 17.77 -2.24 -1.38
N PRO A 140 17.64 -2.55 -0.08
CA PRO A 140 18.14 -3.81 0.44
C PRO A 140 17.32 -5.01 -0.07
N GLY A 141 17.99 -6.15 -0.22
CA GLY A 141 17.32 -7.45 -0.32
C GLY A 141 16.67 -7.85 1.01
N ARG A 142 16.08 -9.05 1.07
CA ARG A 142 15.41 -9.53 2.27
C ARG A 142 16.39 -9.73 3.42
N GLN A 143 16.09 -9.15 4.58
CA GLN A 143 16.92 -9.24 5.78
C GLN A 143 16.39 -10.29 6.75
N SER A 144 15.08 -10.54 6.75
CA SER A 144 14.44 -11.49 7.67
C SER A 144 14.14 -12.88 7.06
N GLY A 145 13.89 -13.87 7.93
CA GLY A 145 13.48 -15.22 7.53
C GLY A 145 14.63 -16.20 7.26
N SER A 146 14.28 -17.39 6.75
CA SER A 146 15.24 -18.47 6.51
C SER A 146 16.26 -18.11 5.42
N ALA A 147 17.42 -18.77 5.40
CA ALA A 147 18.43 -18.55 4.35
C ALA A 147 17.91 -18.84 2.94
N ALA A 148 16.88 -19.68 2.78
CA ALA A 148 16.24 -19.93 1.49
C ALA A 148 15.37 -18.76 0.99
N TRP A 149 15.08 -17.79 1.86
CA TRP A 149 14.26 -16.62 1.56
C TRP A 149 15.08 -15.32 1.43
N ARG A 150 16.39 -15.38 1.71
CA ARG A 150 17.34 -14.26 1.54
C ARG A 150 18.07 -14.41 0.20
#